data_AF-A0A959CRT3-F1
#
_entry.id   AF-A0A959CRT3-F1
#
_cell.length_a   1.000
_cell.length_b   1.000
_cell.length_c   1.000
_cell.angle_alpha   90.00
_cell.angle_beta   90.00
_cell.angle_gamma   90.00
#
_symmetry.space_group_name_H-M   'P 1'
#
loop_
_entity.id
_entity.type
_entity.pdbx_description
1 polymer ?
#
loop_
_entity_poly.entity_id
_entity_poly.type
_entity_poly.pdbx_seq_one_letter_code
_entity_poly.pdbx_strand_id
1 'polypeptide(L)'
;MKTALRLVILFGLFFLLARCEKDAFVDDLQLADEPKMESRKKDAAGNNLSYPVIWAEGVSKTLPGTPNTISSLDGEWWYWWGTSLEGNPLSCPPDPQDNTLCDDGNPSTAEGATPGAGWVKAFLQKDEGNVWQAGSFNSVELPVNVDFIDWGDNLESVDWYTRSQVRTEVVLYKTPVTPMVEFPMVHTDGWGISEVHGMAQKQDGTVEQGPGTLATVYSPCARLTIQKLMVDRGDNRLSDLEWKPGEGWDEPEGYPYNLVKDGAPLFNLAAYESGDGPGYYSAEINVKGKIIYGYTWNVRKMNDGPGDYRITFSFDEDCDGVNLNTFLTNASIMLPVEETFTVTGSSTEGGGTAVLKPGLNLTYIDIRIKDRSGGGNGGNGGSGN
;
A
#
# COMPACT_ATOMS: atom_id res chain seq x y z
N MET A 1 -1.20 58.18 24.86
CA MET A 1 -0.23 57.67 25.85
C MET A 1 -0.46 56.17 25.96
N LYS A 2 0.43 55.24 25.68
CA LYS A 2 1.85 55.22 25.27
C LYS A 2 1.99 53.91 24.45
N THR A 3 2.20 54.01 23.15
CA THR A 3 3.48 53.77 22.42
C THR A 3 3.82 52.31 22.16
N ALA A 4 3.98 52.03 20.86
CA ALA A 4 4.50 50.84 20.21
C ALA A 4 5.90 50.40 20.67
N LEU A 5 6.20 49.12 20.51
CA LEU A 5 7.48 48.69 19.93
C LEU A 5 7.36 47.28 19.33
N ARG A 6 7.34 47.21 17.99
CA ARG A 6 7.67 45.99 17.24
C ARG A 6 9.18 45.82 17.31
N LEU A 7 9.64 44.70 17.85
CA LEU A 7 11.05 44.30 17.77
C LEU A 7 11.18 43.22 16.70
N VAL A 8 11.64 43.65 15.53
CA VAL A 8 12.14 42.77 14.46
C VAL A 8 13.54 42.36 14.89
N ILE A 9 13.75 41.08 15.18
CA ILE A 9 15.10 40.51 15.30
C ILE A 9 15.33 39.67 14.05
N LEU A 10 16.09 40.28 13.14
CA LEU A 10 16.81 39.62 12.05
C LEU A 10 17.89 38.74 12.70
N PHE A 11 17.81 37.42 12.56
CA PHE A 11 18.97 36.55 12.71
C PHE A 11 19.23 35.88 11.38
N GLY A 12 20.37 36.22 10.78
CA GLY A 12 20.81 35.72 9.49
C GLY A 12 21.03 34.22 9.54
N LEU A 13 20.24 33.49 8.77
CA LEU A 13 20.51 32.10 8.45
C LEU A 13 21.55 32.08 7.34
N PHE A 14 22.73 31.54 7.65
CA PHE A 14 23.74 31.16 6.68
C PHE A 14 23.12 30.16 5.69
N PHE A 15 23.08 30.55 4.42
CA PHE A 15 22.73 29.65 3.32
C PHE A 15 23.86 28.63 3.14
N LEU A 16 23.65 27.40 3.59
CA LEU A 16 24.34 26.23 3.07
C LEU A 16 23.43 25.59 2.02
N LEU A 17 23.62 26.02 0.78
CA LEU A 17 23.02 25.43 -0.42
C LEU A 17 23.63 24.03 -0.60
N ALA A 18 22.95 22.98 -0.13
CA ALA A 18 23.17 21.63 -0.62
C ALA A 18 22.49 21.51 -2.00
N ARG A 19 23.30 21.56 -3.06
CA ARG A 19 22.92 21.21 -4.42
C ARG A 19 22.40 19.77 -4.45
N CYS A 20 21.12 19.57 -4.72
CA CYS A 20 20.62 18.31 -5.27
C CYS A 20 20.54 18.49 -6.79
N GLU A 21 21.66 18.21 -7.46
CA GLU A 21 21.70 18.04 -8.90
C GLU A 21 22.73 16.95 -9.21
N LYS A 22 22.23 15.75 -9.53
CA LYS A 22 22.62 15.03 -10.74
C LYS A 22 21.71 13.84 -10.96
N ASP A 23 20.91 13.99 -12.01
CA ASP A 23 20.52 12.90 -12.89
C ASP A 23 21.76 12.09 -13.32
N ALA A 24 21.68 10.77 -13.18
CA ALA A 24 22.43 9.81 -13.96
C ALA A 24 21.45 8.64 -14.19
N PHE A 25 20.71 8.60 -15.30
CA PHE A 25 21.18 8.09 -16.60
C PHE A 25 22.17 6.94 -16.43
N VAL A 26 21.64 5.71 -16.43
CA VAL A 26 22.41 4.52 -16.74
C VAL A 26 21.99 4.11 -18.14
N ASP A 27 22.81 4.51 -19.11
CA ASP A 27 22.84 3.94 -20.45
C ASP A 27 23.96 2.88 -20.45
N ASP A 28 23.71 1.79 -21.17
CA ASP A 28 24.54 0.59 -21.24
C ASP A 28 26.03 0.90 -21.54
N LEU A 29 26.93 0.46 -20.65
CA LEU A 29 28.33 0.24 -21.02
C LEU A 29 28.91 -0.94 -20.23
N GLN A 30 29.10 -2.06 -20.93
CA GLN A 30 29.90 -3.21 -20.51
C GLN A 30 31.34 -2.77 -20.22
N LEU A 31 31.86 -3.02 -19.01
CA LEU A 31 33.30 -3.19 -18.77
C LEU A 31 33.58 -4.01 -17.49
N ALA A 32 34.23 -5.16 -17.72
CA ALA A 32 35.14 -5.97 -16.88
C ALA A 32 34.68 -6.60 -15.55
N ASP A 33 34.98 -7.91 -15.46
CA ASP A 33 34.75 -8.83 -14.34
C ASP A 33 35.46 -8.41 -13.04
N GLU A 34 34.68 -8.24 -11.97
CA GLU A 34 35.14 -8.35 -10.59
C GLU A 34 34.48 -9.57 -9.91
N PRO A 35 35.17 -10.25 -8.98
CA PRO A 35 34.82 -11.61 -8.58
C PRO A 35 33.47 -11.64 -7.85
N LYS A 36 32.54 -12.43 -8.39
CA LYS A 36 31.27 -12.80 -7.76
C LYS A 36 31.51 -13.36 -6.36
N MET A 37 31.27 -12.56 -5.33
CA MET A 37 30.81 -13.09 -4.06
C MET A 37 29.41 -13.63 -4.32
N GLU A 38 29.33 -14.94 -4.49
CA GLU A 38 28.10 -15.68 -4.72
C GLU A 38 27.22 -15.56 -3.47
N SER A 39 26.42 -14.49 -3.39
CA SER A 39 25.28 -14.46 -2.50
C SER A 39 24.34 -15.57 -2.98
N ARG A 40 24.29 -16.66 -2.22
CA ARG A 40 23.20 -17.62 -2.35
C ARG A 40 21.92 -16.80 -2.22
N LYS A 41 21.17 -16.65 -3.32
CA LYS A 41 19.76 -16.26 -3.23
C LYS A 41 19.08 -17.36 -2.43
N LYS A 42 19.01 -17.15 -1.11
CA LYS A 42 17.97 -17.76 -0.28
C LYS A 42 16.66 -17.30 -0.89
N ASP A 43 15.76 -18.22 -1.20
CA ASP A 43 14.39 -17.84 -1.53
C ASP A 43 13.89 -17.02 -0.35
N ALA A 44 13.61 -15.73 -0.57
CA ALA A 44 13.20 -14.84 0.51
C ALA A 44 11.90 -15.38 1.11
N ALA A 45 11.83 -15.54 2.43
CA ALA A 45 10.63 -16.02 3.08
C ALA A 45 9.47 -15.05 2.82
N GLY A 46 8.26 -15.60 2.69
CA GLY A 46 7.04 -14.80 2.52
C GLY A 46 6.68 -14.00 3.77
N ASN A 47 5.71 -13.10 3.64
CA ASN A 47 5.12 -12.44 4.80
C ASN A 47 4.31 -13.45 5.63
N ASN A 48 4.28 -13.23 6.95
CA ASN A 48 3.47 -13.96 7.90
C ASN A 48 2.13 -13.24 8.01
N LEU A 49 1.07 -13.98 8.31
CA LEU A 49 -0.19 -13.33 8.63
C LEU A 49 -0.13 -12.81 10.07
N SER A 50 -0.29 -11.51 10.26
CA SER A 50 -0.30 -10.85 11.58
C SER A 50 -1.65 -10.24 11.90
N TYR A 51 -2.45 -9.95 10.86
CA TYR A 51 -3.80 -9.43 10.97
C TYR A 51 -4.83 -10.53 10.68
N PRO A 52 -5.94 -10.63 11.42
CA PRO A 52 -6.93 -11.67 11.18
C PRO A 52 -7.50 -11.65 9.75
N VAL A 53 -7.92 -12.81 9.26
CA VAL A 53 -8.51 -12.95 7.92
C VAL A 53 -9.74 -13.86 7.89
N ILE A 54 -10.72 -13.47 7.09
CA ILE A 54 -11.88 -14.29 6.72
C ILE A 54 -11.72 -14.73 5.26
N TRP A 55 -11.71 -16.04 5.04
CA TRP A 55 -11.76 -16.67 3.73
C TRP A 55 -13.24 -16.81 3.34
N ALA A 56 -13.75 -15.88 2.52
CA ALA A 56 -15.19 -15.74 2.35
C ALA A 56 -15.81 -16.89 1.53
N GLU A 57 -15.15 -17.33 0.47
CA GLU A 57 -15.58 -18.42 -0.41
C GLU A 57 -14.86 -19.75 -0.10
N GLY A 58 -14.15 -19.81 1.03
CA GLY A 58 -13.45 -21.00 1.50
C GLY A 58 -12.17 -21.37 0.76
N VAL A 59 -11.77 -20.56 -0.21
CA VAL A 59 -10.43 -20.59 -0.80
C VAL A 59 -9.49 -19.84 0.13
N SER A 60 -8.43 -20.50 0.55
CA SER A 60 -7.37 -19.89 1.37
C SER A 60 -6.07 -19.80 0.58
N LYS A 61 -5.23 -18.83 0.95
CA LYS A 61 -3.85 -18.76 0.47
C LYS A 61 -2.97 -19.71 1.27
N THR A 62 -1.88 -20.16 0.65
CA THR A 62 -0.83 -20.85 1.40
C THR A 62 -0.14 -19.83 2.31
N LEU A 63 -0.24 -20.03 3.61
CA LEU A 63 0.28 -19.14 4.64
C LEU A 63 1.41 -19.81 5.41
N PRO A 64 2.45 -19.07 5.84
CA PRO A 64 3.41 -19.56 6.82
C PRO A 64 2.73 -19.87 8.16
N GLY A 65 3.18 -20.91 8.85
CA GLY A 65 2.71 -21.25 10.20
C GLY A 65 1.32 -21.89 10.26
N THR A 66 0.78 -21.96 11.49
CA THR A 66 -0.55 -22.52 11.80
C THR A 66 -1.42 -21.43 12.42
N PRO A 67 -2.72 -21.30 12.06
CA PRO A 67 -3.58 -20.24 12.55
C PRO A 67 -3.56 -20.11 14.08
N ASN A 68 -3.52 -18.87 14.58
CA ASN A 68 -3.47 -18.53 16.01
C ASN A 68 -2.19 -18.95 16.76
N THR A 69 -1.09 -19.22 16.05
CA THR A 69 0.14 -19.73 16.68
C THR A 69 1.39 -18.99 16.24
N ILE A 70 2.40 -19.08 17.10
CA ILE A 70 3.78 -18.72 16.79
C ILE A 70 4.54 -20.05 16.72
N SER A 71 5.07 -20.35 15.55
CA SER A 71 5.77 -21.62 15.29
C SER A 71 7.28 -21.52 15.58
N SER A 72 7.90 -20.38 15.23
CA SER A 72 9.32 -20.11 15.51
C SER A 72 9.59 -18.60 15.56
N LEU A 73 10.54 -18.20 16.40
CA LEU A 73 11.08 -16.85 16.53
C LEU A 73 12.62 -16.94 16.68
N ASP A 74 13.22 -17.78 15.85
CA ASP A 74 14.66 -18.04 15.82
C ASP A 74 15.39 -17.16 14.80
N GLY A 75 14.65 -16.31 14.07
CA GLY A 75 15.15 -15.41 13.04
C GLY A 75 15.63 -14.05 13.56
N GLU A 76 15.80 -13.11 12.63
CA GLU A 76 16.24 -11.76 12.94
C GLU A 76 15.18 -10.98 13.73
N TRP A 77 15.64 -10.18 14.70
CA TRP A 77 14.79 -9.28 15.48
C TRP A 77 15.54 -7.99 15.76
N TRP A 78 14.79 -6.89 15.87
CA TRP A 78 15.32 -5.56 16.17
C TRP A 78 14.73 -5.06 17.49
N TYR A 79 15.43 -4.15 18.15
CA TYR A 79 14.83 -3.33 19.20
C TYR A 79 13.85 -2.34 18.60
N TRP A 80 12.72 -2.13 19.27
CA TRP A 80 11.76 -1.08 18.94
C TRP A 80 11.21 -0.46 20.22
N TRP A 81 11.08 0.86 20.29
CA TRP A 81 10.58 1.56 21.48
C TRP A 81 9.65 2.73 21.16
N GLY A 82 9.08 2.76 19.96
CA GLY A 82 8.06 3.72 19.58
C GLY A 82 8.25 4.27 18.18
N THR A 83 7.49 5.31 17.90
CA THR A 83 7.56 6.08 16.67
C THR A 83 7.81 7.54 17.05
N SER A 84 8.68 8.22 16.30
CA SER A 84 8.94 9.65 16.49
C SER A 84 7.70 10.48 16.16
N LEU A 85 7.72 11.76 16.54
CA LEU A 85 6.64 12.68 16.19
C LEU A 85 6.45 12.82 14.69
N GLU A 86 7.49 12.58 13.90
CA GLU A 86 7.55 12.61 12.44
C GLU A 86 7.14 11.28 11.77
N GLY A 87 6.72 10.28 12.55
CA GLY A 87 6.34 8.97 12.03
C GLY A 87 7.52 8.01 11.80
N ASN A 88 8.76 8.39 12.12
CA ASN A 88 9.91 7.51 11.95
C ASN A 88 9.98 6.44 13.04
N PRO A 89 10.33 5.19 12.72
CA PRO A 89 10.48 4.15 13.72
C PRO A 89 11.66 4.46 14.64
N LEU A 90 11.48 4.27 15.94
CA LEU A 90 12.55 4.34 16.93
C LEU A 90 12.99 2.92 17.26
N SER A 91 14.04 2.48 16.57
CA SER A 91 14.47 1.09 16.50
C SER A 91 15.97 0.99 16.23
N CYS A 92 16.54 -0.20 16.46
CA CYS A 92 17.88 -0.56 16.02
C CYS A 92 18.07 -2.08 15.97
N PRO A 93 18.90 -2.63 15.08
CA PRO A 93 19.35 -4.01 15.19
C PRO A 93 20.23 -4.19 16.44
N PRO A 94 20.24 -5.39 17.07
CA PRO A 94 21.15 -5.68 18.17
C PRO A 94 22.60 -5.75 17.69
N ASP A 95 23.52 -5.28 18.53
CA ASP A 95 24.95 -5.36 18.27
C ASP A 95 25.43 -6.83 18.27
N PRO A 96 26.21 -7.27 17.26
CA PRO A 96 26.63 -8.66 17.14
C PRO A 96 27.64 -9.13 18.19
N GLN A 97 28.28 -8.21 18.92
CA GLN A 97 29.21 -8.51 20.02
C GLN A 97 28.51 -8.46 21.39
N ASP A 98 27.56 -7.53 21.57
CA ASP A 98 26.78 -7.39 22.81
C ASP A 98 25.30 -7.09 22.52
N ASN A 99 24.47 -8.12 22.62
CA ASN A 99 23.02 -8.03 22.41
C ASN A 99 22.27 -7.26 23.50
N THR A 100 22.93 -6.39 24.28
CA THR A 100 22.31 -5.38 25.12
C THR A 100 22.40 -3.98 24.53
N LEU A 101 23.13 -3.82 23.43
CA LEU A 101 23.37 -2.58 22.71
C LEU A 101 22.78 -2.62 21.29
N CYS A 102 22.55 -1.45 20.72
CA CYS A 102 22.26 -1.27 19.29
C CYS A 102 23.55 -1.45 18.47
N ASP A 103 23.45 -2.01 17.27
CA ASP A 103 24.58 -2.15 16.33
C ASP A 103 25.25 -0.79 16.02
N ASP A 104 26.57 -0.71 16.21
CA ASP A 104 27.40 0.44 15.89
C ASP A 104 27.98 0.38 14.45
N GLY A 105 27.66 -0.67 13.70
CA GLY A 105 28.13 -0.94 12.34
C GLY A 105 29.54 -1.54 12.27
N ASN A 106 30.17 -1.83 13.41
CA ASN A 106 31.49 -2.44 13.49
C ASN A 106 31.40 -3.81 14.19
N PRO A 107 31.56 -4.92 13.44
CA PRO A 107 31.39 -6.28 13.94
C PRO A 107 32.53 -6.76 14.85
N SER A 108 33.24 -5.85 15.51
CA SER A 108 34.37 -6.14 16.41
C SER A 108 34.37 -5.25 17.65
N THR A 109 33.43 -4.31 17.76
CA THR A 109 33.24 -3.46 18.94
C THR A 109 31.82 -3.66 19.49
N ALA A 110 31.61 -3.19 20.71
CA ALA A 110 30.31 -3.14 21.36
C ALA A 110 30.17 -1.74 21.98
N GLU A 111 30.27 -0.71 21.13
CA GLU A 111 30.26 0.70 21.55
C GLU A 111 28.94 1.40 21.19
N GLY A 112 27.96 0.63 20.73
CA GLY A 112 26.64 1.12 20.39
C GLY A 112 25.85 1.68 21.58
N ALA A 113 24.79 2.43 21.26
CA ALA A 113 23.90 2.98 22.27
C ALA A 113 23.01 1.90 22.89
N THR A 114 22.59 2.09 24.14
CA THR A 114 21.52 1.26 24.71
C THR A 114 20.19 1.57 24.03
N PRO A 115 19.33 0.55 23.77
CA PRO A 115 18.00 0.77 23.25
C PRO A 115 17.14 1.69 24.13
N GLY A 116 16.17 2.37 23.53
CA GLY A 116 15.30 3.30 24.24
C GLY A 116 14.48 2.64 25.34
N ALA A 117 14.02 3.44 26.31
CA ALA A 117 13.24 2.95 27.44
C ALA A 117 11.95 2.28 26.98
N GLY A 118 11.64 1.11 27.57
CA GLY A 118 10.43 0.35 27.22
C GLY A 118 10.52 -0.43 25.91
N TRP A 119 11.74 -0.68 25.40
CA TRP A 119 11.92 -1.44 24.16
C TRP A 119 11.28 -2.84 24.21
N VAL A 120 10.83 -3.29 23.05
CA VAL A 120 10.39 -4.65 22.72
C VAL A 120 11.30 -5.25 21.65
N LYS A 121 11.28 -6.57 21.50
CA LYS A 121 11.84 -7.23 20.32
C LYS A 121 10.81 -7.22 19.21
N ALA A 122 11.19 -6.74 18.04
CA ALA A 122 10.41 -6.80 16.82
C ALA A 122 10.98 -7.91 15.93
N PHE A 123 10.35 -9.09 15.92
CA PHE A 123 10.77 -10.22 15.08
C PHE A 123 10.38 -9.95 13.64
N LEU A 124 11.38 -9.82 12.76
CA LEU A 124 11.19 -9.26 11.43
C LEU A 124 10.33 -10.15 10.53
N GLN A 125 9.57 -9.49 9.65
CA GLN A 125 8.92 -10.15 8.53
C GLN A 125 9.90 -10.61 7.46
N LYS A 126 9.44 -11.55 6.62
CA LYS A 126 10.22 -12.13 5.50
C LYS A 126 11.53 -12.80 5.93
N ASP A 127 11.61 -13.23 7.19
CA ASP A 127 12.69 -14.03 7.73
C ASP A 127 12.22 -15.47 7.94
N GLU A 128 12.99 -16.45 7.44
CA GLU A 128 12.62 -17.88 7.50
C GLU A 128 12.64 -18.48 8.92
N GLY A 129 13.40 -17.88 9.84
CA GLY A 129 13.44 -18.26 11.26
C GLY A 129 12.29 -17.67 12.06
N ASN A 130 11.46 -16.83 11.43
CA ASN A 130 10.35 -16.14 12.06
C ASN A 130 9.03 -16.59 11.41
N VAL A 131 8.29 -17.45 12.10
CA VAL A 131 7.07 -18.06 11.57
C VAL A 131 5.93 -17.92 12.57
N TRP A 132 4.90 -17.18 12.20
CA TRP A 132 3.68 -17.02 12.98
C TRP A 132 2.47 -16.86 12.06
N GLN A 133 1.27 -17.04 12.61
CA GLN A 133 0.03 -16.82 11.88
C GLN A 133 -1.09 -16.35 12.81
N ALA A 134 -1.66 -15.19 12.49
CA ALA A 134 -2.86 -14.66 13.11
C ALA A 134 -4.06 -15.60 12.92
N GLY A 135 -5.17 -15.26 13.58
CA GLY A 135 -6.41 -16.01 13.44
C GLY A 135 -6.94 -15.94 12.02
N SER A 136 -7.50 -17.06 11.56
CA SER A 136 -8.25 -17.10 10.31
C SER A 136 -9.55 -17.89 10.46
N PHE A 137 -10.55 -17.52 9.66
CA PHE A 137 -11.87 -18.15 9.67
C PHE A 137 -12.36 -18.40 8.24
N ASN A 138 -13.00 -19.55 8.00
CA ASN A 138 -13.59 -19.89 6.71
C ASN A 138 -15.12 -19.74 6.80
N SER A 139 -15.70 -18.93 5.91
CA SER A 139 -17.12 -18.52 5.99
C SER A 139 -18.01 -19.12 4.89
N VAL A 140 -17.68 -20.28 4.32
CA VAL A 140 -18.48 -20.90 3.23
C VAL A 140 -19.97 -21.13 3.54
N GLU A 141 -20.34 -21.25 4.82
CA GLU A 141 -21.73 -21.51 5.22
C GLU A 141 -22.57 -20.24 5.38
N LEU A 142 -21.94 -19.06 5.47
CA LEU A 142 -22.61 -17.80 5.78
C LEU A 142 -22.12 -16.68 4.85
N PRO A 143 -23.04 -15.88 4.27
CA PRO A 143 -22.67 -14.69 3.50
C PRO A 143 -21.75 -13.74 4.26
N VAL A 144 -20.64 -13.36 3.63
CA VAL A 144 -19.70 -12.38 4.18
C VAL A 144 -20.11 -11.00 3.69
N ASN A 145 -20.81 -10.26 4.55
CA ASN A 145 -21.04 -8.84 4.33
C ASN A 145 -19.84 -8.05 4.88
N VAL A 146 -19.14 -7.35 3.99
CA VAL A 146 -18.03 -6.44 4.31
C VAL A 146 -18.59 -5.23 5.05
N ASP A 147 -17.89 -4.80 6.11
CA ASP A 147 -18.28 -3.64 6.92
C ASP A 147 -17.52 -2.38 6.47
N PHE A 148 -16.26 -2.54 6.06
CA PHE A 148 -15.41 -1.43 5.66
C PHE A 148 -14.55 -1.74 4.44
N ILE A 149 -14.28 -0.72 3.63
CA ILE A 149 -13.39 -0.78 2.47
C ILE A 149 -12.40 0.36 2.56
N ASP A 150 -11.12 0.05 2.38
CA ASP A 150 -10.01 0.99 2.45
C ASP A 150 -9.32 1.00 1.08
N TRP A 151 -9.47 2.11 0.36
CA TRP A 151 -8.70 2.38 -0.85
C TRP A 151 -7.42 3.09 -0.41
N GLY A 152 -6.26 2.55 -0.81
CA GLY A 152 -4.96 3.09 -0.39
C GLY A 152 -4.86 4.63 -0.53
N ASP A 153 -4.22 5.24 0.47
CA ASP A 153 -4.05 6.68 0.66
C ASP A 153 -3.51 7.44 -0.58
N ASN A 154 -2.68 6.78 -1.36
CA ASN A 154 -2.06 7.32 -2.56
C ASN A 154 -3.06 7.69 -3.67
N LEU A 155 -4.17 6.96 -3.82
CA LEU A 155 -5.19 7.29 -4.83
C LEU A 155 -6.05 8.48 -4.41
N GLU A 156 -6.17 8.72 -3.11
CA GLU A 156 -7.00 9.77 -2.52
C GLU A 156 -6.26 11.10 -2.38
N SER A 157 -4.92 11.07 -2.37
CA SER A 157 -4.10 12.24 -2.03
C SER A 157 -3.49 13.01 -3.20
N VAL A 158 -3.30 12.38 -4.37
CA VAL A 158 -2.58 13.02 -5.49
C VAL A 158 -3.20 12.73 -6.85
N ASP A 159 -3.10 13.72 -7.75
CA ASP A 159 -3.25 13.48 -9.18
C ASP A 159 -1.95 12.92 -9.75
N TRP A 160 -2.08 12.07 -10.77
CA TRP A 160 -0.96 11.34 -11.35
C TRP A 160 -0.59 11.90 -12.73
N TYR A 161 0.50 11.40 -13.31
CA TYR A 161 0.98 11.83 -14.61
C TYR A 161 1.10 10.66 -15.58
N THR A 162 1.19 10.95 -16.87
CA THR A 162 1.41 9.95 -17.93
C THR A 162 2.69 9.13 -17.79
N ARG A 163 3.59 9.48 -16.84
CA ARG A 163 4.82 8.73 -16.52
C ARG A 163 4.78 8.03 -15.15
N SER A 164 3.66 8.07 -14.44
CA SER A 164 3.53 7.53 -13.09
C SER A 164 3.45 6.01 -13.07
N GLN A 165 3.78 5.45 -11.91
CA GLN A 165 3.30 4.14 -11.47
C GLN A 165 2.19 4.39 -10.45
N VAL A 166 0.95 4.08 -10.82
CA VAL A 166 -0.20 4.23 -9.94
C VAL A 166 -0.38 2.90 -9.22
N ARG A 167 -0.11 2.88 -7.92
CA ARG A 167 -0.32 1.68 -7.09
C ARG A 167 -1.74 1.71 -6.57
N THR A 168 -2.52 0.70 -6.91
CA THR A 168 -3.88 0.50 -6.39
C THR A 168 -3.83 -0.58 -5.34
N GLU A 169 -4.28 -0.24 -4.13
CA GLU A 169 -4.46 -1.17 -3.03
C GLU A 169 -5.88 -1.05 -2.49
N VAL A 170 -6.54 -2.18 -2.32
CA VAL A 170 -7.86 -2.25 -1.69
C VAL A 170 -7.79 -3.25 -0.56
N VAL A 171 -8.34 -2.89 0.60
CA VAL A 171 -8.50 -3.78 1.73
C VAL A 171 -9.97 -3.82 2.13
N LEU A 172 -10.50 -5.03 2.28
CA LEU A 172 -11.86 -5.26 2.77
C LEU A 172 -11.76 -5.66 4.24
N TYR A 173 -12.60 -5.09 5.10
CA TYR A 173 -12.66 -5.46 6.51
C TYR A 173 -14.05 -5.88 6.94
N LYS A 174 -14.07 -6.77 7.92
CA LYS A 174 -15.24 -7.19 8.66
C LYS A 174 -14.94 -7.23 10.15
N THR A 175 -15.91 -6.81 10.95
CA THR A 175 -15.92 -6.99 12.40
C THR A 175 -16.36 -8.43 12.71
N PRO A 176 -15.48 -9.32 13.19
CA PRO A 176 -15.87 -10.67 13.55
C PRO A 176 -16.72 -10.65 14.82
N VAL A 177 -17.64 -11.62 14.95
CA VAL A 177 -18.49 -11.76 16.15
C VAL A 177 -17.68 -12.07 17.40
N THR A 178 -16.60 -12.83 17.24
CA THR A 178 -15.62 -13.10 18.29
C THR A 178 -14.27 -12.56 17.83
N PRO A 179 -13.58 -11.77 18.67
CA PRO A 179 -12.24 -11.31 18.35
C PRO A 179 -11.30 -12.47 18.00
N MET A 180 -10.43 -12.24 17.03
CA MET A 180 -9.49 -13.24 16.51
C MET A 180 -8.08 -12.92 16.98
N VAL A 181 -7.16 -13.89 17.00
CA VAL A 181 -5.76 -13.61 17.36
C VAL A 181 -5.17 -12.64 16.35
N GLU A 182 -4.66 -11.51 16.81
CA GLU A 182 -3.93 -10.51 16.04
C GLU A 182 -2.55 -10.34 16.66
N PHE A 183 -1.51 -10.25 15.82
CA PHE A 183 -0.15 -9.94 16.24
C PHE A 183 0.17 -8.52 15.77
N PRO A 184 0.31 -7.54 16.68
CA PRO A 184 0.64 -6.17 16.30
C PRO A 184 1.99 -6.12 15.59
N MET A 185 2.00 -5.46 14.44
CA MET A 185 3.21 -5.22 13.65
C MET A 185 3.73 -3.83 13.95
N VAL A 186 5.03 -3.74 14.28
CA VAL A 186 5.73 -2.48 14.49
C VAL A 186 6.66 -2.19 13.31
N HIS A 187 6.62 -0.96 12.81
CA HIS A 187 7.54 -0.48 11.79
C HIS A 187 8.94 -0.40 12.39
N THR A 188 9.93 -1.08 11.79
CA THR A 188 11.30 -1.12 12.29
C THR A 188 12.27 -0.33 11.42
N ASP A 189 12.10 -0.30 10.10
CA ASP A 189 13.01 0.45 9.22
C ASP A 189 12.39 0.72 7.84
N GLY A 190 13.03 1.61 7.09
CA GLY A 190 12.78 1.83 5.67
C GLY A 190 11.41 2.43 5.37
N TRP A 191 11.16 2.67 4.08
CA TRP A 191 9.92 3.28 3.60
C TRP A 191 9.52 2.67 2.26
N GLY A 192 8.22 2.68 1.95
CA GLY A 192 7.71 2.16 0.69
C GLY A 192 8.13 0.70 0.46
N ILE A 193 8.92 0.44 -0.59
CA ILE A 193 9.33 -0.93 -0.94
C ILE A 193 10.39 -1.52 -0.01
N SER A 194 11.12 -0.70 0.73
CA SER A 194 12.13 -1.14 1.70
C SER A 194 11.60 -1.13 3.13
N GLU A 195 10.29 -0.91 3.31
CA GLU A 195 9.64 -0.92 4.61
C GLU A 195 9.81 -2.31 5.27
N VAL A 196 10.26 -2.30 6.54
CA VAL A 196 10.47 -3.48 7.36
C VAL A 196 9.60 -3.38 8.60
N HIS A 197 8.86 -4.45 8.89
CA HIS A 197 8.05 -4.55 10.11
C HIS A 197 8.38 -5.83 10.85
N GLY A 198 8.15 -5.83 12.15
CA GLY A 198 8.28 -7.02 12.99
C GLY A 198 7.12 -7.19 13.97
N MET A 199 6.92 -8.42 14.42
CA MET A 199 5.98 -8.75 15.47
C MET A 199 6.59 -8.47 16.85
N ALA A 200 5.87 -7.73 17.69
CA ALA A 200 6.39 -7.25 18.97
C ALA A 200 6.32 -8.30 20.10
N GLN A 201 7.42 -8.46 20.82
CA GLN A 201 7.54 -9.25 22.04
C GLN A 201 8.17 -8.42 23.16
N LYS A 202 7.51 -8.40 24.31
CA LYS A 202 8.00 -7.71 25.51
C LYS A 202 9.26 -8.35 26.07
N GLN A 203 9.96 -7.60 26.92
CA GLN A 203 11.20 -8.03 27.55
C GLN A 203 11.07 -9.29 28.42
N ASP A 204 9.88 -9.57 28.93
CA ASP A 204 9.57 -10.78 29.70
C ASP A 204 9.27 -12.01 28.82
N GLY A 205 9.38 -11.87 27.49
CA GLY A 205 9.12 -12.91 26.50
C GLY A 205 7.64 -13.03 26.10
N THR A 206 6.74 -12.23 26.68
CA THR A 206 5.33 -12.23 26.27
C THR A 206 5.16 -11.55 24.93
N VAL A 207 4.54 -12.25 23.98
CA VAL A 207 4.19 -11.66 22.68
C VAL A 207 2.98 -10.76 22.84
N GLU A 208 3.03 -9.59 22.21
CA GLU A 208 1.90 -8.68 22.18
C GLU A 208 0.80 -9.25 21.28
N GLN A 209 -0.45 -9.15 21.74
CA GLN A 209 -1.62 -9.50 20.94
C GLN A 209 -2.51 -8.27 20.80
N GLY A 210 -2.97 -8.07 19.57
CA GLY A 210 -3.88 -7.00 19.20
C GLY A 210 -5.32 -7.31 19.64
N PRO A 211 -6.22 -6.34 19.52
CA PRO A 211 -7.62 -6.52 19.90
C PRO A 211 -8.35 -7.52 19.00
N GLY A 212 -7.92 -7.71 17.75
CA GLY A 212 -8.52 -8.71 16.86
C GLY A 212 -9.97 -8.44 16.51
N THR A 213 -10.41 -7.20 16.66
CA THR A 213 -11.80 -6.76 16.47
C THR A 213 -12.14 -6.44 15.01
N LEU A 214 -11.16 -6.55 14.12
CA LEU A 214 -11.33 -6.42 12.68
C LEU A 214 -10.53 -7.53 12.01
N ALA A 215 -11.10 -8.11 10.96
CA ALA A 215 -10.45 -9.08 10.11
C ALA A 215 -10.49 -8.58 8.66
N THR A 216 -9.42 -8.82 7.92
CA THR A 216 -9.44 -8.63 6.47
C THR A 216 -10.31 -9.70 5.80
N VAL A 217 -10.97 -9.35 4.69
CA VAL A 217 -11.80 -10.29 3.92
C VAL A 217 -11.11 -10.63 2.61
N TYR A 218 -10.83 -11.92 2.42
CA TYR A 218 -10.33 -12.45 1.16
C TYR A 218 -11.46 -13.11 0.35
N SER A 219 -11.50 -12.76 -0.93
CA SER A 219 -12.35 -13.33 -1.95
C SER A 219 -11.53 -13.51 -3.24
N PRO A 220 -11.44 -14.74 -3.77
CA PRO A 220 -10.81 -14.98 -5.06
C PRO A 220 -11.59 -14.32 -6.21
N CYS A 221 -12.88 -14.05 -6.02
CA CYS A 221 -13.77 -13.44 -7.01
C CYS A 221 -13.53 -11.93 -7.21
N ALA A 222 -12.63 -11.30 -6.46
CA ALA A 222 -12.35 -9.86 -6.62
C ALA A 222 -11.79 -9.55 -8.03
N ARG A 223 -12.30 -8.50 -8.67
CA ARG A 223 -11.89 -8.00 -10.00
C ARG A 223 -11.56 -6.53 -9.96
N LEU A 224 -10.50 -6.16 -10.67
CA LEU A 224 -10.09 -4.77 -10.87
C LEU A 224 -10.25 -4.38 -12.34
N THR A 225 -10.93 -3.26 -12.58
CA THR A 225 -11.19 -2.72 -13.92
C THR A 225 -10.74 -1.26 -13.97
N ILE A 226 -9.97 -0.89 -15.01
CA ILE A 226 -9.53 0.49 -15.26
C ILE A 226 -10.06 0.95 -16.62
N GLN A 227 -10.86 2.02 -16.64
CA GLN A 227 -11.44 2.58 -17.86
C GLN A 227 -11.18 4.09 -17.93
N LYS A 228 -10.91 4.59 -19.14
CA LYS A 228 -10.83 6.03 -19.41
C LYS A 228 -12.22 6.62 -19.47
N LEU A 229 -12.43 7.74 -18.77
CA LEU A 229 -13.61 8.57 -18.93
C LEU A 229 -13.39 9.57 -20.08
N MET A 230 -14.43 9.78 -20.87
CA MET A 230 -14.45 10.71 -22.00
C MET A 230 -14.96 12.10 -21.61
N VAL A 231 -15.38 12.24 -20.34
CA VAL A 231 -15.85 13.48 -19.70
C VAL A 231 -15.10 13.72 -18.40
N ASP A 232 -15.28 14.88 -17.80
CA ASP A 232 -14.72 15.18 -16.48
C ASP A 232 -15.34 14.26 -15.41
N ARG A 233 -14.54 13.80 -14.44
CA ARG A 233 -14.98 12.94 -13.32
C ARG A 233 -16.10 13.51 -12.46
N GLY A 234 -16.34 14.83 -12.51
CA GLY A 234 -17.48 15.49 -11.86
C GLY A 234 -18.74 15.60 -12.74
N ASP A 235 -18.75 15.04 -13.95
CA ASP A 235 -19.91 15.09 -14.85
C ASP A 235 -21.05 14.21 -14.33
N ASN A 236 -22.20 14.83 -14.07
CA ASN A 236 -23.38 14.14 -13.53
C ASN A 236 -23.88 13.00 -14.43
N ARG A 237 -23.61 13.04 -15.74
CA ARG A 237 -24.00 11.97 -16.68
C ARG A 237 -23.30 10.66 -16.39
N LEU A 238 -22.17 10.66 -15.68
CA LEU A 238 -21.50 9.43 -15.24
C LEU A 238 -22.37 8.58 -14.30
N SER A 239 -23.46 9.14 -13.75
CA SER A 239 -24.45 8.39 -12.98
C SER A 239 -25.39 7.53 -13.84
N ASP A 240 -25.43 7.77 -15.16
CA ASP A 240 -26.24 7.01 -16.12
C ASP A 240 -25.53 5.72 -16.58
N LEU A 241 -24.23 5.57 -16.29
CA LEU A 241 -23.45 4.39 -16.67
C LEU A 241 -24.02 3.12 -16.01
N GLU A 242 -24.08 2.05 -16.80
CA GLU A 242 -24.48 0.71 -16.38
C GLU A 242 -23.24 -0.16 -16.19
N TRP A 243 -23.26 -0.99 -15.14
CA TRP A 243 -22.19 -1.95 -14.91
C TRP A 243 -22.53 -3.26 -15.59
N LYS A 244 -21.61 -3.75 -16.44
CA LYS A 244 -21.65 -5.07 -17.05
C LYS A 244 -20.65 -5.99 -16.34
N PRO A 245 -21.11 -6.97 -15.54
CA PRO A 245 -20.24 -7.88 -14.81
C PRO A 245 -19.19 -8.53 -15.72
N GLY A 246 -17.93 -8.54 -15.29
CA GLY A 246 -16.81 -9.06 -16.07
C GLY A 246 -16.35 -8.20 -17.25
N GLU A 247 -17.12 -7.19 -17.68
CA GLU A 247 -16.79 -6.34 -18.84
C GLU A 247 -16.39 -4.92 -18.46
N GLY A 248 -17.11 -4.26 -17.54
CA GLY A 248 -16.86 -2.89 -17.12
C GLY A 248 -18.09 -1.98 -17.15
N TRP A 249 -17.87 -0.68 -17.02
CA TRP A 249 -18.89 0.34 -17.23
C TRP A 249 -19.18 0.54 -18.72
N ASP A 250 -20.44 0.72 -19.07
CA ASP A 250 -20.90 1.04 -20.41
C ASP A 250 -22.08 2.01 -20.35
N GLU A 251 -22.37 2.68 -21.46
CA GLU A 251 -23.60 3.47 -21.57
C GLU A 251 -24.83 2.57 -21.79
N PRO A 252 -26.03 3.01 -21.36
CA PRO A 252 -27.27 2.35 -21.73
C PRO A 252 -27.44 2.25 -23.25
N GLU A 253 -28.16 1.24 -23.73
CA GLU A 253 -28.40 1.07 -25.16
C GLU A 253 -29.04 2.33 -25.79
N GLY A 254 -28.42 2.86 -26.84
CA GLY A 254 -28.88 4.06 -27.55
C GLY A 254 -28.55 5.39 -26.88
N TYR A 255 -27.68 5.40 -25.86
CA TYR A 255 -27.25 6.64 -25.21
C TYR A 255 -26.51 7.56 -26.21
N PRO A 256 -26.78 8.89 -26.20
CA PRO A 256 -26.33 9.80 -27.27
C PRO A 256 -24.89 10.32 -27.13
N TYR A 257 -24.18 9.96 -26.06
CA TYR A 257 -22.84 10.46 -25.75
C TYR A 257 -21.92 9.30 -25.34
N ASN A 258 -20.63 9.40 -25.63
CA ASN A 258 -19.64 8.48 -25.09
C ASN A 258 -19.10 9.10 -23.80
N LEU A 259 -19.40 8.46 -22.67
CA LEU A 259 -18.98 8.82 -21.32
C LEU A 259 -17.75 8.03 -20.89
N VAL A 260 -17.64 6.77 -21.31
CA VAL A 260 -16.45 5.92 -21.21
C VAL A 260 -15.85 5.71 -22.60
N LYS A 261 -14.56 5.39 -22.65
CA LYS A 261 -13.91 5.11 -23.93
C LYS A 261 -14.43 3.77 -24.49
N ASP A 262 -14.93 3.80 -25.72
CA ASP A 262 -15.39 2.61 -26.44
C ASP A 262 -14.31 1.51 -26.51
N GLY A 263 -14.76 0.26 -26.42
CA GLY A 263 -13.93 -0.93 -26.49
C GLY A 263 -13.63 -1.54 -25.12
N ALA A 264 -12.66 -2.45 -25.09
CA ALA A 264 -12.27 -3.12 -23.85
C ALA A 264 -11.65 -2.14 -22.84
N PRO A 265 -11.86 -2.36 -21.53
CA PRO A 265 -11.12 -1.63 -20.50
C PRO A 265 -9.61 -1.67 -20.72
N LEU A 266 -8.93 -0.64 -20.22
CA LEU A 266 -7.47 -0.57 -20.25
C LEU A 266 -6.86 -1.72 -19.43
N PHE A 267 -7.52 -2.07 -18.32
CA PHE A 267 -7.19 -3.22 -17.49
C PHE A 267 -8.48 -3.85 -17.00
N ASN A 268 -8.55 -5.18 -17.00
CA ASN A 268 -9.68 -5.93 -16.49
C ASN A 268 -9.25 -7.36 -16.15
N LEU A 269 -8.92 -7.61 -14.88
CA LEU A 269 -8.50 -8.94 -14.41
C LEU A 269 -9.07 -9.22 -13.03
N ALA A 270 -9.42 -10.47 -12.79
CA ALA A 270 -9.80 -10.99 -11.49
C ALA A 270 -8.61 -11.63 -10.76
N ALA A 271 -8.72 -11.71 -9.43
CA ALA A 271 -7.68 -12.24 -8.57
C ALA A 271 -7.43 -13.73 -8.82
N TYR A 272 -8.46 -14.50 -9.23
CA TYR A 272 -8.33 -15.90 -9.62
C TYR A 272 -7.71 -16.11 -11.01
N GLU A 273 -7.66 -15.06 -11.85
CA GLU A 273 -6.99 -15.07 -13.16
C GLU A 273 -5.50 -14.72 -13.04
N SER A 274 -5.01 -14.51 -11.82
CA SER A 274 -3.61 -14.18 -11.54
C SER A 274 -2.65 -15.30 -11.92
N GLY A 275 -1.46 -14.90 -12.42
CA GLY A 275 -0.28 -15.75 -12.53
C GLY A 275 0.89 -15.20 -11.70
N ASP A 276 2.03 -15.88 -11.74
CA ASP A 276 3.27 -15.40 -11.15
C ASP A 276 3.93 -14.34 -12.04
N GLY A 277 4.29 -13.18 -11.46
CA GLY A 277 5.07 -12.13 -12.12
C GLY A 277 4.43 -10.73 -12.10
N PRO A 278 5.13 -9.71 -12.61
CA PRO A 278 4.63 -8.34 -12.62
C PRO A 278 3.48 -8.16 -13.63
N GLY A 279 2.42 -7.46 -13.23
CA GLY A 279 1.30 -7.09 -14.11
C GLY A 279 -0.02 -7.81 -13.84
N TYR A 280 -0.06 -8.71 -12.86
CA TYR A 280 -1.31 -9.32 -12.39
C TYR A 280 -1.94 -8.48 -11.26
N TYR A 281 -3.26 -8.49 -11.22
CA TYR A 281 -4.02 -8.03 -10.06
C TYR A 281 -4.26 -9.22 -9.15
N SER A 282 -3.66 -9.20 -7.96
CA SER A 282 -3.70 -10.34 -7.04
C SER A 282 -3.95 -9.87 -5.62
N ALA A 283 -4.31 -10.80 -4.74
CA ALA A 283 -4.26 -10.54 -3.30
C ALA A 283 -2.98 -11.13 -2.70
N GLU A 284 -2.37 -10.43 -1.76
CA GLU A 284 -1.17 -10.85 -1.07
C GLU A 284 -1.20 -10.43 0.40
N ILE A 285 -0.33 -11.04 1.21
CA ILE A 285 -0.06 -10.53 2.56
C ILE A 285 0.97 -9.43 2.42
N ASN A 286 0.69 -8.23 2.91
CA ASN A 286 1.65 -7.13 2.91
C ASN A 286 2.63 -7.22 4.10
N VAL A 287 3.58 -6.26 4.19
CA VAL A 287 4.56 -6.23 5.27
C VAL A 287 3.95 -6.01 6.67
N LYS A 288 2.74 -5.44 6.74
CA LYS A 288 1.96 -5.31 7.98
C LYS A 288 1.20 -6.59 8.35
N GLY A 289 1.37 -7.67 7.57
CA GLY A 289 0.78 -8.98 7.84
C GLY A 289 -0.72 -9.07 7.57
N LYS A 290 -1.30 -8.22 6.72
CA LYS A 290 -2.73 -8.24 6.34
C LYS A 290 -2.93 -8.60 4.87
N ILE A 291 -4.08 -9.20 4.54
CA ILE A 291 -4.45 -9.44 3.13
C ILE A 291 -4.84 -8.13 2.48
N ILE A 292 -4.23 -7.84 1.34
CA ILE A 292 -4.53 -6.68 0.49
C ILE A 292 -4.72 -7.15 -0.95
N TYR A 293 -5.55 -6.45 -1.72
CA TYR A 293 -5.61 -6.60 -3.18
C TYR A 293 -4.76 -5.51 -3.81
N GLY A 294 -3.81 -5.91 -4.65
CA GLY A 294 -2.80 -5.00 -5.19
C GLY A 294 -2.68 -5.07 -6.72
N TYR A 295 -2.55 -3.91 -7.35
CA TYR A 295 -2.10 -3.79 -8.73
C TYR A 295 -1.24 -2.53 -8.91
N THR A 296 -0.17 -2.62 -9.68
CA THR A 296 0.62 -1.44 -10.06
C THR A 296 0.41 -1.13 -11.52
N TRP A 297 -0.34 -0.06 -11.78
CA TRP A 297 -0.59 0.45 -13.11
C TRP A 297 0.60 1.29 -13.60
N ASN A 298 1.33 0.76 -14.58
CA ASN A 298 2.39 1.50 -15.28
C ASN A 298 1.79 2.39 -16.38
N VAL A 299 1.40 3.62 -16.01
CA VAL A 299 0.75 4.58 -16.90
C VAL A 299 1.63 4.84 -18.12
N ARG A 300 2.96 4.89 -17.99
CA ARG A 300 3.87 5.10 -19.11
C ARG A 300 3.71 4.08 -20.24
N LYS A 301 3.38 2.83 -19.90
CA LYS A 301 3.26 1.73 -20.87
C LYS A 301 1.82 1.48 -21.31
N MET A 302 0.85 1.77 -20.46
CA MET A 302 -0.55 1.44 -20.66
C MET A 302 -1.39 2.66 -20.28
N ASN A 303 -1.75 3.51 -21.24
CA ASN A 303 -2.65 4.63 -21.02
C ASN A 303 -3.28 5.08 -22.33
N ASP A 304 -4.36 5.82 -22.23
CA ASP A 304 -5.08 6.44 -23.36
C ASP A 304 -4.90 7.97 -23.39
N GLY A 305 -3.76 8.44 -22.89
CA GLY A 305 -3.42 9.86 -22.74
C GLY A 305 -3.98 10.50 -21.47
N PRO A 306 -3.67 11.78 -21.24
CA PRO A 306 -4.19 12.56 -20.11
C PRO A 306 -5.74 12.56 -20.07
N GLY A 307 -6.29 12.70 -18.88
CA GLY A 307 -7.74 12.70 -18.63
C GLY A 307 -8.09 11.97 -17.33
N ASP A 308 -9.38 11.73 -17.12
CA ASP A 308 -9.85 10.96 -15.98
C ASP A 308 -9.98 9.48 -16.29
N TYR A 309 -9.75 8.69 -15.26
CA TYR A 309 -9.87 7.24 -15.29
C TYR A 309 -10.66 6.78 -14.08
N ARG A 310 -11.57 5.84 -14.31
CA ARG A 310 -12.31 5.14 -13.26
C ARG A 310 -11.62 3.82 -12.98
N ILE A 311 -11.24 3.61 -11.72
CA ILE A 311 -10.72 2.35 -11.21
C ILE A 311 -11.83 1.71 -10.38
N THR A 312 -12.28 0.52 -10.78
CA THR A 312 -13.40 -0.19 -10.15
C THR A 312 -12.93 -1.48 -9.52
N PHE A 313 -13.25 -1.69 -8.25
CA PHE A 313 -13.16 -2.95 -7.53
C PHE A 313 -14.55 -3.58 -7.48
N SER A 314 -14.67 -4.80 -7.98
CA SER A 314 -15.93 -5.53 -8.11
C SER A 314 -15.73 -7.01 -7.78
N PHE A 315 -16.80 -7.80 -7.83
CA PHE A 315 -16.72 -9.25 -7.71
C PHE A 315 -17.37 -9.93 -8.91
N ASP A 316 -16.72 -11.00 -9.39
CA ASP A 316 -17.32 -11.94 -10.32
C ASP A 316 -18.25 -12.89 -9.57
N GLU A 317 -19.31 -13.38 -10.24
CA GLU A 317 -20.28 -14.30 -9.63
C GLU A 317 -19.73 -15.73 -9.47
N ASP A 318 -18.86 -16.15 -10.39
CA ASP A 318 -18.11 -17.40 -10.36
C ASP A 318 -16.61 -17.10 -10.55
N CYS A 319 -15.78 -17.64 -9.68
CA CYS A 319 -14.33 -17.51 -9.72
C CYS A 319 -13.65 -18.88 -9.76
N ASP A 320 -13.68 -19.49 -10.95
CA ASP A 320 -13.11 -20.82 -11.24
C ASP A 320 -13.84 -21.95 -10.49
N GLY A 321 -15.17 -21.99 -10.64
CA GLY A 321 -16.04 -22.99 -10.00
C GLY A 321 -16.33 -22.72 -8.52
N VAL A 322 -15.93 -21.55 -8.03
CA VAL A 322 -16.23 -21.05 -6.69
C VAL A 322 -17.27 -19.94 -6.81
N ASN A 323 -18.43 -20.13 -6.20
CA ASN A 323 -19.48 -19.11 -6.20
C ASN A 323 -19.14 -17.97 -5.22
N LEU A 324 -19.46 -16.75 -5.63
CA LEU A 324 -19.32 -15.56 -4.79
C LEU A 324 -20.08 -15.68 -3.46
N ASN A 325 -19.42 -15.35 -2.36
CA ASN A 325 -20.00 -15.30 -1.02
C ASN A 325 -19.68 -13.99 -0.28
N THR A 326 -19.14 -13.00 -0.99
CA THR A 326 -18.73 -11.70 -0.46
C THR A 326 -19.62 -10.57 -1.00
N PHE A 327 -20.11 -9.71 -0.09
CA PHE A 327 -21.07 -8.66 -0.40
C PHE A 327 -20.72 -7.32 0.25
N LEU A 328 -20.91 -6.22 -0.48
CA LEU A 328 -20.68 -4.84 -0.03
C LEU A 328 -21.96 -4.12 0.41
N THR A 329 -23.05 -4.85 0.60
CA THR A 329 -24.39 -4.31 0.87
C THR A 329 -24.44 -3.35 2.06
N ASN A 330 -23.61 -3.61 3.08
CA ASN A 330 -23.54 -2.83 4.33
C ASN A 330 -22.19 -2.14 4.53
N ALA A 331 -21.34 -2.12 3.49
CA ALA A 331 -20.00 -1.59 3.62
C ALA A 331 -19.99 -0.06 3.73
N SER A 332 -18.92 0.47 4.28
CA SER A 332 -18.59 1.90 4.28
C SER A 332 -17.15 2.11 3.84
N ILE A 333 -16.88 3.23 3.19
CA ILE A 333 -15.49 3.61 2.84
C ILE A 333 -14.81 4.13 4.10
N MET A 334 -13.67 3.54 4.46
CA MET A 334 -12.76 4.11 5.44
C MET A 334 -12.12 5.34 4.82
N LEU A 335 -12.35 6.49 5.44
CA LEU A 335 -11.62 7.69 5.11
C LEU A 335 -10.28 7.66 5.84
N PRO A 336 -9.22 8.23 5.25
CA PRO A 336 -7.96 8.39 5.94
C PRO A 336 -8.23 9.18 7.21
N VAL A 337 -7.78 8.65 8.35
CA VAL A 337 -7.64 9.49 9.54
C VAL A 337 -6.57 10.49 9.14
N GLU A 338 -6.92 11.77 9.01
CA GLU A 338 -5.91 12.82 8.85
C GLU A 338 -5.01 12.74 10.08
N GLU A 339 -3.89 12.02 9.96
CA GLU A 339 -2.80 12.16 10.92
C GLU A 339 -2.40 13.62 10.81
N THR A 340 -2.48 14.37 11.91
CA THR A 340 -2.21 15.81 11.94
C THR A 340 -0.72 16.08 11.74
N PHE A 341 -0.23 15.81 10.54
CA PHE A 341 1.08 16.17 10.04
C PHE A 341 0.92 17.44 9.22
N THR A 342 1.29 18.57 9.82
CA THR A 342 1.50 19.82 9.10
C THR A 342 2.72 19.67 8.20
N VAL A 343 2.59 18.97 7.08
CA VAL A 343 3.52 19.11 5.96
C VAL A 343 3.13 20.41 5.27
N THR A 344 3.82 21.50 5.60
CA THR A 344 3.78 22.74 4.83
C THR A 344 4.25 22.45 3.41
N GLY A 345 3.30 22.15 2.51
CA GLY A 345 3.56 22.03 1.08
C GLY A 345 2.63 21.10 0.27
N SER A 346 1.79 20.28 0.89
CA SER A 346 0.81 19.47 0.14
C SER A 346 -0.46 20.28 -0.11
N SER A 347 -0.65 20.74 -1.35
CA SER A 347 -1.95 21.23 -1.80
C SER A 347 -2.92 20.05 -1.85
N THR A 348 -3.96 20.07 -1.01
CA THR A 348 -5.09 19.13 -0.95
C THR A 348 -6.02 19.17 -2.19
N GLU A 349 -5.49 19.55 -3.36
CA GLU A 349 -6.24 19.84 -4.59
C GLU A 349 -6.06 18.74 -5.66
N GLY A 350 -5.88 17.49 -5.25
CA GLY A 350 -5.71 16.33 -6.14
C GLY A 350 -6.14 15.02 -5.49
N GLY A 351 -6.24 13.95 -6.29
CA GLY A 351 -6.70 12.63 -5.84
C GLY A 351 -8.16 12.34 -6.20
N GLY A 352 -8.62 11.13 -5.90
CA GLY A 352 -10.00 10.68 -6.13
C GLY A 352 -10.79 10.51 -4.84
N THR A 353 -12.11 10.43 -4.94
CA THR A 353 -13.00 10.04 -3.84
C THR A 353 -13.61 8.70 -4.17
N ALA A 354 -13.44 7.71 -3.28
CA ALA A 354 -14.06 6.41 -3.48
C ALA A 354 -15.59 6.49 -3.35
N VAL A 355 -16.28 5.80 -4.25
CA VAL A 355 -17.73 5.71 -4.31
C VAL A 355 -18.13 4.25 -4.16
N LEU A 356 -19.09 3.99 -3.28
CA LEU A 356 -19.67 2.66 -3.09
C LEU A 356 -20.98 2.53 -3.88
N LYS A 357 -21.18 1.42 -4.58
CA LYS A 357 -22.43 1.05 -5.26
C LYS A 357 -22.90 -0.31 -4.71
N PRO A 358 -23.53 -0.35 -3.53
CA PRO A 358 -23.88 -1.61 -2.87
C PRO A 358 -24.77 -2.51 -3.71
N GLY A 359 -25.73 -1.94 -4.45
CA GLY A 359 -26.63 -2.68 -5.33
C GLY A 359 -25.97 -3.35 -6.53
N LEU A 360 -24.73 -2.96 -6.85
CA LEU A 360 -23.91 -3.55 -7.91
C LEU A 360 -22.72 -4.35 -7.33
N ASN A 361 -22.66 -4.50 -6.00
CA ASN A 361 -21.57 -5.16 -5.28
C ASN A 361 -20.17 -4.67 -5.68
N LEU A 362 -20.00 -3.36 -5.90
CA LEU A 362 -18.74 -2.76 -6.32
C LEU A 362 -18.46 -1.42 -5.64
N THR A 363 -17.21 -1.00 -5.69
CA THR A 363 -16.77 0.36 -5.38
C THR A 363 -15.81 0.85 -6.45
N TYR A 364 -15.74 2.15 -6.70
CA TYR A 364 -14.80 2.73 -7.65
C TYR A 364 -14.20 4.03 -7.14
N ILE A 365 -13.07 4.44 -7.70
CA ILE A 365 -12.45 5.74 -7.49
C ILE A 365 -12.06 6.36 -8.82
N ASP A 366 -12.38 7.63 -9.00
CA ASP A 366 -12.05 8.37 -10.23
C ASP A 366 -10.81 9.23 -10.01
N ILE A 367 -9.74 8.93 -10.75
CA ILE A 367 -8.45 9.62 -10.64
C ILE A 367 -8.12 10.39 -11.92
N ARG A 368 -7.29 11.43 -11.79
CA ARG A 368 -6.84 12.24 -12.92
C ARG A 368 -5.40 11.93 -13.30
N ILE A 369 -5.18 11.65 -14.58
CA ILE A 369 -3.86 11.57 -15.21
C ILE A 369 -3.59 12.88 -15.97
N LYS A 370 -2.60 13.64 -15.52
CA LYS A 370 -2.15 14.89 -16.14
C LYS A 370 -1.09 14.61 -17.21
N ASP A 371 -1.04 15.48 -18.20
CA ASP A 371 0.13 15.54 -19.07
C ASP A 371 1.31 16.13 -18.30
N ARG A 372 2.53 15.75 -18.70
CA ARG A 372 3.74 16.41 -18.26
C ARG A 372 4.38 17.02 -19.51
N SER A 373 4.00 18.26 -19.83
CA SER A 373 4.77 19.04 -20.79
C SER A 373 6.20 19.17 -20.25
N GLY A 374 7.18 18.72 -21.04
CA GLY A 374 8.59 18.83 -20.68
C GLY A 374 8.90 20.29 -20.35
N GLY A 375 9.63 20.52 -19.25
CA GLY A 375 10.15 21.84 -18.92
C GLY A 375 11.04 22.34 -20.06
N GLY A 376 10.45 23.10 -20.97
CA GLY A 376 11.15 23.83 -22.01
C GLY A 376 11.92 24.94 -21.34
N ASN A 377 13.17 24.66 -21.01
CA ASN A 377 14.14 25.66 -20.58
C ASN A 377 14.22 26.72 -21.68
N GLY A 378 13.68 27.91 -21.41
CA GLY A 378 13.71 29.06 -22.30
C GLY A 378 15.15 29.50 -22.53
N GLY A 379 15.77 28.96 -23.58
CA GLY A 379 17.04 29.43 -24.10
C GLY A 379 16.85 30.84 -24.67
N ASN A 380 17.04 31.85 -23.82
CA ASN A 380 17.15 33.23 -24.23
C ASN A 380 18.48 33.40 -24.99
N GLY A 381 18.45 33.14 -26.29
CA GLY A 381 19.56 33.42 -27.21
C GLY A 381 19.75 34.93 -27.33
N GLY A 382 20.74 35.45 -26.61
CA GLY A 382 21.18 36.83 -26.71
C GLY A 382 21.66 37.17 -28.13
N SER A 383 20.96 38.09 -28.76
CA SER A 383 21.41 38.83 -29.95
C SER A 383 22.43 39.87 -29.52
N GLY A 384 23.72 39.61 -29.77
CA GLY A 384 24.75 40.64 -29.78
C GLY A 384 24.75 41.37 -31.13
N ASN A 385 24.51 42.68 -31.08
CA ASN A 385 24.99 43.65 -32.05
C ASN A 385 25.48 44.87 -31.27
#